data_AF-W6PPX9-F1
#
_entry.id   AF-W6PPX9-F1
#
_cell.length_a   1.000
_cell.length_b   1.000
_cell.length_c   1.000
_cell.angle_alpha   90.00
_cell.angle_beta   90.00
_cell.angle_gamma   90.00
#
_symmetry.space_group_name_H-M   'P 1'
#
loop_
_entity.id
_entity.type
_entity.pdbx_description
1 polymer ?
#
loop_
_entity_poly.entity_id
_entity_poly.type
_entity_poly.pdbx_seq_one_letter_code
_entity_poly.pdbx_strand_id
1 'polypeptide(L)'
;MSVNIRSERLAKYFGAVIHGKQEIQDSTHFKRFIEATLDQSDPSIVVQRIISSQSALKALQIGLRSNLTPVFINGYTAKLIQYLKNREVKLLCNGQFLEQLLLLIVEPRTLWGAFLEAFRTRKLEDHAIQALCWLMAELLSLPPSCGVDVSADAQTVLNDGSLFSSPSVDIRNSGHKIKYRLEMKTSAATYQHSEITAGGRHDNDFGDFRLTAIFPTADEMECKEKPFYRRAEDIAQMFSGQRIAGYIDNQFRLLREDMLSELRDEFQVARGTKKGRRSAFHLRNLFLTHIRCTSGTPSRLRPYTIGVTAQSGLGKLQNLSEDRRKEFLKTTPQFIKHRAFGCLVRDTEIVAFATIDRDIDELVSDPPTVMLRITGEEPLKKSLLYLKLYHDVEFLLVDTAIFAYEPILRCL
;
A
#
# COMPACT_ATOMS: atom_id res chain seq x y z
N MET A 1 47.91 11.82 -10.68
CA MET A 1 47.29 13.17 -10.74
C MET A 1 46.07 13.28 -11.67
N SER A 2 45.86 12.40 -12.67
CA SER A 2 44.73 12.50 -13.62
C SER A 2 43.37 11.98 -13.11
N VAL A 3 43.36 10.99 -12.20
CA VAL A 3 42.12 10.37 -11.67
C VAL A 3 41.26 11.38 -10.89
N ASN A 4 41.90 12.27 -10.13
CA ASN A 4 41.19 13.27 -9.32
C ASN A 4 40.48 14.32 -10.20
N ILE A 5 41.11 14.75 -11.30
CA ILE A 5 40.54 15.75 -12.22
C ILE A 5 39.28 15.23 -12.93
N ARG A 6 39.25 13.94 -13.32
CA ARG A 6 38.05 13.34 -13.93
C ARG A 6 36.91 13.27 -12.92
N SER A 7 37.18 12.80 -11.71
CA SER A 7 36.17 12.67 -10.66
C SER A 7 35.60 14.04 -10.27
N GLU A 8 36.44 15.07 -10.11
CA GLU A 8 36.00 16.45 -9.88
C GLU A 8 35.07 16.98 -10.99
N ARG A 9 35.40 16.70 -12.26
CA ARG A 9 34.55 17.07 -13.42
C ARG A 9 33.21 16.34 -13.41
N LEU A 10 33.20 15.08 -12.99
CA LEU A 10 31.98 14.28 -12.86
C LEU A 10 31.12 14.77 -11.69
N ALA A 11 31.71 15.02 -10.52
CA ALA A 11 31.01 15.60 -9.37
C ALA A 11 30.41 16.97 -9.69
N LYS A 12 31.13 17.83 -10.42
CA LYS A 12 30.59 19.12 -10.91
C LYS A 12 29.42 18.93 -11.87
N TYR A 13 29.50 17.97 -12.77
CA TYR A 13 28.42 17.65 -13.71
C TYR A 13 27.18 17.10 -12.99
N PHE A 14 27.36 16.16 -12.06
CA PHE A 14 26.29 15.66 -11.20
C PHE A 14 25.61 16.80 -10.45
N GLY A 15 26.40 17.67 -9.81
CA GLY A 15 25.88 18.87 -9.15
C GLY A 15 25.10 19.78 -10.09
N ALA A 16 25.57 20.02 -11.32
CA ALA A 16 24.86 20.85 -12.29
C ALA A 16 23.49 20.26 -12.68
N VAL A 17 23.40 18.95 -12.89
CA VAL A 17 22.14 18.26 -13.22
C VAL A 17 21.17 18.29 -12.02
N ILE A 18 21.66 17.99 -10.80
CA ILE A 18 20.85 17.98 -9.57
C ILE A 18 20.22 19.35 -9.30
N HIS A 19 20.93 20.45 -9.57
CA HIS A 19 20.41 21.80 -9.40
C HIS A 19 19.70 22.36 -10.65
N GLY A 20 19.49 21.55 -11.69
CA GLY A 20 18.80 21.97 -12.92
C GLY A 20 19.56 22.96 -13.79
N LYS A 21 20.87 23.14 -13.57
CA LYS A 21 21.73 24.01 -14.39
C LYS A 21 22.14 23.37 -15.72
N GLN A 22 22.03 22.05 -15.81
CA GLN A 22 22.34 21.26 -17.00
C GLN A 22 21.18 20.31 -17.29
N GLU A 23 20.63 20.40 -18.49
CA GLU A 23 19.61 19.48 -18.97
C GLU A 23 20.22 18.31 -19.75
N ILE A 24 19.55 17.16 -19.72
CA ILE A 24 19.92 15.98 -20.49
C ILE A 24 19.12 15.98 -21.78
N GLN A 25 19.80 16.36 -22.86
CA GLN A 25 19.18 16.48 -24.19
C GLN A 25 19.44 15.27 -25.10
N ASP A 26 20.50 14.51 -24.84
CA ASP A 26 20.91 13.38 -25.68
C ASP A 26 21.48 12.21 -24.85
N SER A 27 21.75 11.11 -25.55
CA SER A 27 22.31 9.91 -24.94
C SER A 27 23.72 10.12 -24.37
N THR A 28 24.51 11.07 -24.91
CA THR A 28 25.88 11.34 -24.45
C THR A 28 25.89 12.05 -23.10
N HIS A 29 25.04 13.06 -22.95
CA HIS A 29 24.77 13.73 -21.68
C HIS A 29 24.28 12.74 -20.63
N PHE A 30 23.39 11.83 -21.01
CA PHE A 30 22.91 10.81 -20.08
C PHE A 30 24.00 9.83 -19.65
N LYS A 31 24.82 9.33 -20.58
CA LYS A 31 25.97 8.48 -20.25
C LYS A 31 26.87 9.15 -19.23
N ARG A 32 27.19 10.43 -19.44
CA ARG A 32 27.99 11.23 -18.50
C ARG A 32 27.31 11.41 -17.16
N PHE A 33 25.98 11.55 -17.12
CA PHE A 33 25.22 11.63 -15.86
C PHE A 33 25.28 10.31 -15.08
N ILE A 34 25.14 9.17 -15.75
CA ILE A 34 25.29 7.84 -15.12
C ILE A 34 26.73 7.65 -14.62
N GLU A 35 27.75 7.93 -15.42
CA GLU A 35 29.14 7.89 -14.97
C GLU A 35 29.36 8.78 -13.74
N ALA A 36 28.79 9.99 -13.74
CA ALA A 36 28.91 10.91 -12.62
C ALA A 36 28.19 10.44 -11.37
N THR A 37 27.08 9.71 -11.51
CA THR A 37 26.34 9.08 -10.41
C THR A 37 27.14 7.93 -9.81
N LEU A 38 27.70 7.06 -10.66
CA LEU A 38 28.46 5.88 -10.23
C LEU A 38 29.81 6.23 -9.58
N ASP A 39 30.37 7.40 -9.90
CA ASP A 39 31.66 7.89 -9.36
C ASP A 39 31.56 8.46 -7.93
N GLN A 40 30.35 8.73 -7.43
CA GLN A 40 30.15 9.28 -6.09
C GLN A 40 30.35 8.22 -5.01
N SER A 41 30.99 8.61 -3.89
CA SER A 41 31.45 7.72 -2.83
C SER A 41 30.34 7.12 -1.96
N ASP A 42 29.21 7.81 -1.79
CA ASP A 42 28.11 7.39 -0.92
C ASP A 42 26.79 7.21 -1.70
N PRO A 43 26.41 5.96 -2.04
CA PRO A 43 25.17 5.67 -2.74
C PRO A 43 23.91 6.15 -2.04
N SER A 44 23.91 6.21 -0.71
CA SER A 44 22.73 6.62 0.05
C SER A 44 22.46 8.12 -0.12
N ILE A 45 23.50 8.94 0.03
CA ILE A 45 23.44 10.40 -0.17
C ILE A 45 23.09 10.72 -1.62
N VAL A 46 23.66 9.97 -2.57
CA VAL A 46 23.44 10.17 -4.01
C VAL A 46 21.98 9.92 -4.37
N VAL A 47 21.42 8.79 -3.92
CA VAL A 47 20.00 8.48 -4.14
C VAL A 47 19.10 9.52 -3.50
N GLN A 48 19.39 9.97 -2.28
CA GLN A 48 18.63 11.03 -1.63
C GLN A 48 18.64 12.33 -2.45
N ARG A 49 19.80 12.72 -3.00
CA ARG A 49 19.94 13.92 -3.83
C ARG A 49 19.19 13.80 -5.16
N ILE A 50 19.21 12.61 -5.78
CA ILE A 50 18.46 12.33 -7.00
C ILE A 50 16.96 12.42 -6.75
N ILE A 51 16.46 11.72 -5.73
CA ILE A 51 15.02 11.73 -5.37
C ILE A 51 14.54 13.13 -5.01
N SER A 52 15.36 13.92 -4.32
CA SER A 52 15.02 15.30 -3.94
C SER A 52 15.06 16.30 -5.10
N SER A 53 15.53 15.91 -6.29
CA SER A 53 15.69 16.80 -7.44
C SER A 53 14.76 16.41 -8.59
N GLN A 54 13.78 17.29 -8.88
CA GLN A 54 12.88 17.09 -10.02
C GLN A 54 13.64 17.05 -11.35
N SER A 55 14.71 17.84 -11.49
CA SER A 55 15.55 17.86 -12.69
C SER A 55 16.29 16.54 -12.87
N ALA A 56 16.81 15.95 -11.79
CA ALA A 56 17.48 14.64 -11.83
C ALA A 56 16.49 13.50 -12.15
N LEU A 57 15.29 13.53 -11.58
CA LEU A 57 14.24 12.55 -11.89
C LEU A 57 13.82 12.63 -13.37
N LYS A 58 13.62 13.84 -13.90
CA LYS A 58 13.34 14.04 -15.34
C LYS A 58 14.50 13.56 -16.21
N ALA A 59 15.73 13.86 -15.81
CA ALA A 59 16.95 13.39 -16.46
C ALA A 59 17.01 11.85 -16.55
N LEU A 60 16.71 11.14 -15.45
CA LEU A 60 16.60 9.69 -15.46
C LEU A 60 15.48 9.19 -16.38
N GLN A 61 14.29 9.78 -16.27
CA GLN A 61 13.12 9.39 -17.07
C GLN A 61 13.37 9.53 -18.58
N ILE A 62 13.93 10.65 -19.02
CA ILE A 62 14.22 10.90 -20.43
C ILE A 62 15.41 10.06 -20.89
N GLY A 63 16.48 10.07 -20.11
CA GLY A 63 17.74 9.46 -20.50
C GLY A 63 17.70 7.93 -20.59
N LEU A 64 17.04 7.27 -19.63
CA LEU A 64 16.82 5.81 -19.66
C LEU A 64 16.05 5.34 -20.90
N ARG A 65 15.23 6.22 -21.49
CA ARG A 65 14.37 5.93 -22.65
C ARG A 65 14.96 6.42 -23.97
N SER A 66 16.03 7.20 -23.92
CA SER A 66 16.68 7.77 -25.11
C SER A 66 17.38 6.71 -25.97
N ASN A 67 17.79 5.59 -25.38
CA ASN A 67 18.49 4.53 -26.07
C ASN A 67 18.17 3.17 -25.44
N LEU A 68 17.46 2.33 -26.18
CA LEU A 68 17.01 1.00 -25.75
C LEU A 68 17.86 -0.14 -26.34
N THR A 69 19.01 0.18 -26.93
CA THR A 69 19.88 -0.84 -27.53
C THR A 69 20.55 -1.69 -26.46
N PRO A 70 20.80 -2.99 -26.71
CA PRO A 70 21.48 -3.86 -25.74
C PRO A 70 22.84 -3.33 -25.29
N VAL A 71 23.61 -2.71 -26.19
CA VAL A 71 24.91 -2.08 -25.86
C VAL A 71 24.74 -1.01 -24.79
N PHE A 72 23.71 -0.17 -24.90
CA PHE A 72 23.44 0.87 -23.93
C PHE A 72 22.93 0.31 -22.60
N ILE A 73 22.04 -0.69 -22.68
CA ILE A 73 21.51 -1.37 -21.50
C ILE A 73 22.64 -2.02 -20.68
N ASN A 74 23.53 -2.79 -21.32
CA ASN A 74 24.70 -3.39 -20.68
C ASN A 74 25.63 -2.30 -20.11
N GLY A 75 25.90 -1.26 -20.90
CA GLY A 75 26.90 -0.24 -20.58
C GLY A 75 26.50 0.71 -19.45
N TYR A 76 25.20 1.04 -19.31
CA TYR A 76 24.73 2.13 -18.46
C TYR A 76 23.54 1.74 -17.59
N THR A 77 22.44 1.24 -18.18
CA THR A 77 21.22 0.91 -17.42
C THR A 77 21.47 -0.17 -16.36
N ALA A 78 22.13 -1.26 -16.75
CA ALA A 78 22.48 -2.35 -15.85
C ALA A 78 23.39 -1.87 -14.70
N LYS A 79 24.35 -0.99 -14.99
CA LYS A 79 25.26 -0.45 -13.97
C LYS A 79 24.54 0.45 -12.98
N LEU A 80 23.61 1.27 -13.44
CA LEU A 80 22.74 2.06 -12.56
C LEU A 80 21.92 1.14 -11.65
N ILE A 81 21.30 0.09 -12.19
CA ILE A 81 20.50 -0.85 -11.39
C ILE A 81 21.38 -1.57 -10.36
N GLN A 82 22.58 -1.99 -10.74
CA GLN A 82 23.55 -2.58 -9.80
C GLN A 82 23.98 -1.59 -8.71
N TYR A 83 24.09 -0.31 -9.01
CA TYR A 83 24.36 0.71 -8.01
C TYR A 83 23.23 0.80 -6.98
N LEU A 84 21.98 0.70 -7.42
CA LEU A 84 20.80 0.69 -6.53
C LEU A 84 20.68 -0.57 -5.67
N LYS A 85 21.36 -1.66 -6.03
CA LYS A 85 21.43 -2.90 -5.25
C LYS A 85 22.15 -2.72 -3.90
N ASN A 86 22.84 -1.61 -3.69
CA ASN A 86 23.52 -1.34 -2.42
C ASN A 86 22.54 -1.42 -1.23
N ARG A 87 22.96 -2.12 -0.16
CA ARG A 87 22.15 -2.33 1.05
C ARG A 87 21.70 -1.02 1.69
N GLU A 88 22.53 0.01 1.70
CA GLU A 88 22.21 1.29 2.32
C GLU A 88 21.09 2.02 1.57
N VAL A 89 21.09 1.95 0.24
CA VAL A 89 20.02 2.48 -0.60
C VAL A 89 18.68 1.83 -0.27
N LYS A 90 18.67 0.51 -0.04
CA LYS A 90 17.45 -0.23 0.30
C LYS A 90 16.87 0.17 1.66
N LEU A 91 17.69 0.64 2.59
CA LEU A 91 17.26 1.03 3.94
C LEU A 91 16.73 2.48 4.00
N LEU A 92 17.00 3.30 3.00
CA LEU A 92 16.56 4.70 2.98
C LEU A 92 15.04 4.81 3.03
N CYS A 93 14.54 5.59 4.00
CA CYS A 93 13.12 5.88 4.18
C CYS A 93 12.25 4.60 4.14
N ASN A 94 12.69 3.53 4.81
CA ASN A 94 12.01 2.22 4.82
C ASN A 94 11.77 1.65 3.40
N GLY A 95 12.67 1.94 2.46
CA GLY A 95 12.61 1.44 1.08
C GLY A 95 11.84 2.34 0.10
N GLN A 96 11.20 3.41 0.56
CA GLN A 96 10.37 4.29 -0.29
C GLN A 96 11.17 4.94 -1.44
N PHE A 97 12.43 5.33 -1.19
CA PHE A 97 13.27 5.93 -2.23
C PHE A 97 13.66 4.93 -3.30
N LEU A 98 13.93 3.68 -2.89
CA LEU A 98 14.21 2.61 -3.84
C LEU A 98 12.96 2.31 -4.66
N GLU A 99 11.79 2.16 -4.03
CA GLU A 99 10.51 1.94 -4.72
C GLU A 99 10.27 2.98 -5.81
N GLN A 100 10.40 4.27 -5.50
CA GLN A 100 10.22 5.35 -6.47
C GLN A 100 11.16 5.24 -7.67
N LEU A 101 12.42 4.86 -7.45
CA LEU A 101 13.39 4.66 -8.54
C LEU A 101 13.10 3.41 -9.37
N LEU A 102 12.69 2.30 -8.73
CA LEU A 102 12.29 1.09 -9.44
C LEU A 102 11.10 1.36 -10.37
N LEU A 103 10.08 2.06 -9.85
CA LEU A 103 8.92 2.48 -10.66
C LEU A 103 9.33 3.42 -11.81
N LEU A 104 10.26 4.34 -11.58
CA LEU A 104 10.77 5.23 -12.62
C LEU A 104 11.49 4.47 -13.74
N ILE A 105 12.23 3.41 -13.40
CA ILE A 105 12.95 2.57 -14.36
C ILE A 105 11.99 1.70 -15.18
N VAL A 106 10.95 1.18 -14.53
CA VAL A 106 10.02 0.21 -15.14
C VAL A 106 8.91 0.88 -15.93
N GLU A 107 8.39 2.01 -15.43
CA GLU A 107 7.28 2.73 -16.05
C GLU A 107 7.74 3.97 -16.81
N PRO A 108 7.29 4.17 -18.07
CA PRO A 108 6.51 3.26 -18.90
C PRO A 108 7.33 2.03 -19.32
N ARG A 109 6.63 0.93 -19.62
CA ARG A 109 7.17 -0.41 -19.92
C ARG A 109 8.13 -0.53 -21.11
N THR A 110 8.51 0.57 -21.77
CA THR A 110 9.38 0.56 -22.95
C THR A 110 10.79 0.07 -22.63
N LEU A 111 11.42 0.60 -21.57
CA LEU A 111 12.74 0.12 -21.15
C LEU A 111 12.68 -1.31 -20.61
N TRP A 112 11.68 -1.63 -19.80
CA TRP A 112 11.46 -2.96 -19.27
C TRP A 112 11.34 -4.01 -20.38
N GLY A 113 10.50 -3.74 -21.39
CA GLY A 113 10.34 -4.61 -22.56
C GLY A 113 11.62 -4.77 -23.36
N ALA A 114 12.39 -3.70 -23.58
CA ALA A 114 13.70 -3.78 -24.24
C ALA A 114 14.71 -4.62 -23.44
N PHE A 115 14.67 -4.53 -22.11
CA PHE A 115 15.55 -5.31 -21.24
C PHE A 115 15.23 -6.81 -21.30
N LEU A 116 13.93 -7.16 -21.28
CA LEU A 116 13.45 -8.53 -21.46
C LEU A 116 13.77 -9.09 -22.85
N GLU A 117 13.61 -8.28 -23.90
CA GLU A 117 13.93 -8.71 -25.27
C GLU A 117 15.44 -8.92 -25.45
N ALA A 118 16.27 -8.06 -24.86
CA ALA A 118 17.72 -8.26 -24.85
C ALA A 118 18.12 -9.55 -24.11
N PHE A 119 17.42 -9.91 -23.02
CA PHE A 119 17.61 -11.18 -22.32
C PHE A 119 17.24 -12.39 -23.19
N ARG A 120 16.04 -12.34 -23.80
CA ARG A 120 15.52 -13.40 -24.68
C ARG A 120 16.45 -13.65 -25.87
N THR A 121 16.98 -12.57 -26.46
CA THR A 121 17.89 -12.63 -27.62
C THR A 121 19.36 -12.86 -27.26
N ARG A 122 19.69 -13.15 -25.98
CA ARG A 122 21.05 -13.41 -25.49
C ARG A 122 22.04 -12.26 -25.75
N LYS A 123 21.55 -11.03 -25.73
CA LYS A 123 22.35 -9.82 -25.92
C LYS A 123 22.74 -9.13 -24.60
N LEU A 124 22.31 -9.67 -23.46
CA LEU A 124 22.73 -9.20 -22.15
C LEU A 124 24.01 -9.91 -21.70
N GLU A 125 24.91 -9.11 -21.13
CA GLU A 125 26.08 -9.60 -20.41
C GLU A 125 25.70 -10.09 -19.02
N ASP A 126 26.52 -10.93 -18.39
CA ASP A 126 26.25 -11.55 -17.09
C ASP A 126 25.85 -10.53 -16.00
N HIS A 127 26.54 -9.38 -15.93
CA HIS A 127 26.23 -8.33 -14.96
C HIS A 127 24.86 -7.69 -15.24
N ALA A 128 24.47 -7.57 -16.50
CA ALA A 128 23.17 -7.05 -16.91
C ALA A 128 22.05 -8.07 -16.66
N ILE A 129 22.31 -9.37 -16.84
CA ILE A 129 21.39 -10.43 -16.42
C ILE A 129 21.16 -10.37 -14.90
N GLN A 130 22.22 -10.23 -14.11
CA GLN A 130 22.10 -10.05 -12.66
C GLN A 130 21.30 -8.79 -12.28
N ALA A 131 21.50 -7.69 -13.01
CA ALA A 131 20.76 -6.45 -12.81
C ALA A 131 19.26 -6.64 -13.09
N LEU A 132 18.91 -7.27 -14.23
CA LEU A 132 17.54 -7.62 -14.58
C LEU A 132 16.91 -8.52 -13.51
N CYS A 133 17.62 -9.56 -13.08
CA CYS A 133 17.13 -10.51 -12.09
C CYS A 133 16.88 -9.84 -10.73
N TRP A 134 17.79 -8.95 -10.30
CA TRP A 134 17.61 -8.19 -9.07
C TRP A 134 16.43 -7.24 -9.16
N LEU A 135 16.31 -6.47 -10.25
CA LEU A 135 15.19 -5.57 -10.51
C LEU A 135 13.86 -6.33 -10.44
N MET A 136 13.76 -7.44 -11.19
CA MET A 136 12.58 -8.31 -11.20
C MET A 136 12.23 -8.82 -9.80
N ALA A 137 13.22 -9.30 -9.06
CA ALA A 137 12.98 -9.78 -7.71
C ALA A 137 12.43 -8.66 -6.81
N GLU A 138 13.01 -7.45 -6.84
CA GLU A 138 12.55 -6.34 -6.01
C GLU A 138 11.14 -5.88 -6.38
N LEU A 139 10.79 -5.86 -7.68
CA LEU A 139 9.42 -5.59 -8.15
C LEU A 139 8.42 -6.66 -7.67
N LEU A 140 8.81 -7.93 -7.68
CA LEU A 140 7.99 -9.00 -7.10
C LEU A 140 7.81 -8.85 -5.59
N SER A 141 8.67 -8.09 -4.90
CA SER A 141 8.53 -7.79 -3.48
C SER A 141 7.73 -6.51 -3.19
N LEU A 142 7.35 -5.72 -4.21
CA LEU A 142 6.53 -4.53 -4.00
C LEU A 142 5.08 -4.89 -3.64
N PRO A 143 4.43 -4.09 -2.77
CA PRO A 143 3.03 -4.27 -2.42
C PRO A 143 2.12 -4.03 -3.64
N PRO A 144 0.92 -4.66 -3.69
CA PRO A 144 -0.02 -4.48 -4.79
C PRO A 144 -0.42 -3.02 -5.04
N SER A 145 -0.38 -2.17 -4.01
CA SER A 145 -0.68 -0.74 -4.09
C SER A 145 0.21 0.05 -5.04
N CYS A 146 1.39 -0.45 -5.41
CA CYS A 146 2.28 0.20 -6.37
C CYS A 146 1.77 0.12 -7.83
N GLY A 147 0.77 -0.73 -8.11
CA GLY A 147 0.16 -0.85 -9.44
C GLY A 147 1.04 -1.51 -10.53
N VAL A 148 2.21 -2.04 -10.15
CA VAL A 148 3.15 -2.71 -11.06
C VAL A 148 3.15 -4.21 -10.79
N ASP A 149 2.68 -4.97 -11.78
CA ASP A 149 2.82 -6.43 -11.81
C ASP A 149 3.82 -6.86 -12.88
N VAL A 150 4.72 -7.78 -12.53
CA VAL A 150 5.73 -8.41 -13.40
C VAL A 150 5.68 -9.93 -13.30
N SER A 151 4.63 -10.50 -12.71
CA SER A 151 4.54 -11.93 -12.42
C SER A 151 4.57 -12.77 -13.70
N ALA A 152 3.86 -12.35 -14.74
CA ALA A 152 3.86 -13.03 -16.04
C ALA A 152 5.23 -12.96 -16.75
N ASP A 153 5.90 -11.81 -16.67
CA ASP A 153 7.25 -11.62 -17.22
C ASP A 153 8.28 -12.49 -16.48
N ALA A 154 8.18 -12.53 -15.14
CA ALA A 154 9.02 -13.37 -14.31
C ALA A 154 8.83 -14.86 -14.62
N GLN A 155 7.58 -15.31 -14.78
CA GLN A 155 7.30 -16.68 -15.19
C GLN A 155 7.92 -16.99 -16.56
N THR A 156 7.83 -16.06 -17.51
CA THR A 156 8.41 -16.20 -18.85
C THR A 156 9.94 -16.32 -18.78
N VAL A 157 10.60 -15.48 -17.98
CA VAL A 157 12.06 -15.51 -17.79
C VAL A 157 12.51 -16.79 -17.09
N LEU A 158 11.75 -17.31 -16.13
CA LEU A 158 12.06 -18.59 -15.47
C LEU A 158 11.87 -19.78 -16.42
N ASN A 159 10.82 -19.77 -17.23
CA ASN A 159 10.50 -20.84 -18.18
C ASN A 159 11.53 -20.96 -19.30
N ASP A 160 12.23 -19.88 -19.63
CA ASP A 160 13.36 -19.89 -20.57
C ASP A 160 14.52 -20.81 -20.12
N GLY A 161 14.62 -21.12 -18.82
CA GLY A 161 15.56 -22.10 -18.26
C GLY A 161 17.02 -21.64 -18.19
N SER A 162 17.41 -20.61 -18.97
CA SER A 162 18.80 -20.13 -19.06
C SER A 162 19.39 -19.64 -17.73
N LEU A 163 18.54 -19.13 -16.82
CA LEU A 163 19.00 -18.70 -15.50
C LEU A 163 19.53 -19.89 -14.68
N PHE A 164 18.87 -21.05 -14.75
CA PHE A 164 19.24 -22.23 -13.99
C PHE A 164 20.40 -23.01 -14.61
N SER A 165 20.55 -22.93 -15.94
CA SER A 165 21.68 -23.54 -16.66
C SER A 165 22.89 -22.62 -16.79
N SER A 166 22.84 -21.39 -16.27
CA SER A 166 23.94 -20.42 -16.37
C SER A 166 25.22 -20.95 -15.70
N PRO A 167 26.41 -20.71 -16.26
CA PRO A 167 27.67 -21.02 -15.59
C PRO A 167 27.87 -20.20 -14.31
N SER A 168 27.27 -19.00 -14.23
CA SER A 168 27.38 -18.11 -13.06
C SER A 168 26.48 -18.56 -11.91
N VAL A 169 27.09 -18.84 -10.76
CA VAL A 169 26.38 -19.19 -9.51
C VAL A 169 25.42 -18.07 -9.10
N ASP A 170 25.82 -16.82 -9.27
CA ASP A 170 25.01 -15.66 -8.88
C ASP A 170 23.75 -15.53 -9.72
N ILE A 171 23.82 -15.85 -11.02
CA ILE A 171 22.65 -15.86 -11.91
C ILE A 171 21.71 -16.99 -11.51
N ARG A 172 22.22 -18.20 -11.27
CA ARG A 172 21.41 -19.34 -10.78
C ARG A 172 20.71 -19.01 -9.46
N ASN A 173 21.44 -18.46 -8.50
CA ASN A 173 20.90 -18.02 -7.22
C ASN A 173 19.80 -16.96 -7.38
N SER A 174 19.97 -16.06 -8.33
CA SER A 174 18.96 -15.04 -8.63
C SER A 174 17.70 -15.66 -9.25
N GLY A 175 17.84 -16.65 -10.15
CA GLY A 175 16.72 -17.44 -10.67
C GLY A 175 15.92 -18.14 -9.57
N HIS A 176 16.60 -18.78 -8.61
CA HIS A 176 15.93 -19.38 -7.45
C HIS A 176 15.19 -18.34 -6.58
N LYS A 177 15.77 -17.15 -6.38
CA LYS A 177 15.12 -16.06 -5.63
C LYS A 177 13.86 -15.55 -6.33
N ILE A 178 13.91 -15.37 -7.65
CA ILE A 178 12.74 -14.95 -8.44
C ILE A 178 11.66 -16.01 -8.35
N LYS A 179 12.00 -17.29 -8.56
CA LYS A 179 11.08 -18.41 -8.43
C LYS A 179 10.38 -18.42 -7.07
N TYR A 180 11.16 -18.30 -5.99
CA TYR A 180 10.61 -18.23 -4.64
C TYR A 180 9.64 -17.05 -4.46
N ARG A 181 10.03 -15.83 -4.86
CA ARG A 181 9.16 -14.64 -4.72
C ARG A 181 7.88 -14.75 -5.55
N LEU A 182 7.95 -15.35 -6.74
CA LEU A 182 6.79 -15.59 -7.60
C LEU A 182 5.84 -16.62 -6.97
N GLU A 183 6.37 -17.71 -6.43
CA GLU A 183 5.59 -18.71 -5.68
C GLU A 183 4.92 -18.09 -4.45
N MET A 184 5.60 -17.19 -3.73
CA MET A 184 5.02 -16.46 -2.59
C MET A 184 3.89 -15.51 -2.99
N LYS A 185 3.93 -14.94 -4.19
CA LYS A 185 2.87 -14.07 -4.75
C LYS A 185 1.72 -14.83 -5.36
N THR A 186 1.91 -16.08 -5.74
CA THR A 186 0.83 -16.90 -6.26
C THR A 186 -0.09 -17.30 -5.11
N SER A 187 -1.41 -17.24 -5.29
CA SER A 187 -2.34 -17.79 -4.30
C SER A 187 -2.06 -19.28 -4.13
N ALA A 188 -1.96 -19.75 -2.89
CA ALA A 188 -1.81 -21.18 -2.65
C ALA A 188 -3.01 -21.90 -3.27
N ALA A 189 -2.74 -22.89 -4.14
CA ALA A 189 -3.81 -23.66 -4.77
C ALA A 189 -4.73 -24.23 -3.67
N THR A 190 -6.03 -24.05 -3.83
CA THR A 190 -7.01 -24.72 -2.98
C THR A 190 -6.94 -26.20 -3.31
N TYR A 191 -6.59 -27.03 -2.33
CA TYR A 191 -6.72 -28.48 -2.49
C TYR A 191 -8.20 -28.78 -2.71
N GLN A 192 -8.54 -29.41 -3.84
CA GLN A 192 -9.91 -29.66 -4.29
C GLN A 192 -10.70 -30.68 -3.43
N HIS A 193 -10.24 -30.99 -2.22
CA HIS A 193 -10.84 -32.02 -1.36
C HIS A 193 -11.77 -31.46 -0.27
N SER A 194 -11.98 -30.14 -0.19
CA SER A 194 -12.96 -29.53 0.70
C SER A 194 -14.14 -28.95 -0.07
N GLU A 195 -15.36 -29.20 0.41
CA GLU A 195 -16.60 -28.57 -0.09
C GLU A 195 -16.57 -27.04 0.06
N ILE A 196 -15.79 -26.54 1.01
CA ILE A 196 -15.59 -25.10 1.27
C ILE A 196 -14.30 -24.68 0.57
N THR A 197 -14.39 -23.70 -0.32
CA THR A 197 -13.25 -23.14 -1.05
C THR A 197 -12.95 -21.71 -0.60
N ALA A 198 -11.73 -21.25 -0.87
CA ALA A 198 -11.39 -19.84 -0.74
C ALA A 198 -12.16 -19.01 -1.78
N GLY A 199 -12.92 -18.02 -1.33
CA GLY A 199 -13.63 -17.07 -2.19
C GLY A 199 -15.06 -17.47 -2.55
N GLY A 200 -15.86 -16.47 -2.93
CA GLY A 200 -17.19 -16.64 -3.52
C GLY A 200 -18.38 -16.58 -2.55
N ARG A 201 -18.15 -16.46 -1.24
CA ARG A 201 -19.23 -16.41 -0.23
C ARG A 201 -19.93 -15.05 -0.12
N HIS A 202 -19.22 -13.97 -0.44
CA HIS A 202 -19.69 -12.58 -0.39
C HIS A 202 -18.77 -11.68 -1.24
N ASP A 203 -19.13 -10.41 -1.39
CA ASP A 203 -18.42 -9.39 -2.17
C ASP A 203 -16.96 -9.14 -1.75
N ASN A 204 -16.60 -9.51 -0.52
CA ASN A 204 -15.25 -9.39 0.05
C ASN A 204 -14.52 -10.73 0.27
N ASP A 205 -15.03 -11.84 -0.28
CA ASP A 205 -14.37 -13.16 -0.20
C ASP A 205 -13.72 -13.53 -1.54
N PHE A 206 -12.40 -13.38 -1.60
CA PHE A 206 -11.62 -13.68 -2.80
C PHE A 206 -10.78 -14.94 -2.62
N GLY A 207 -10.46 -15.63 -3.72
CA GLY A 207 -9.52 -16.74 -3.70
C GLY A 207 -8.10 -16.33 -3.30
N ASP A 208 -7.68 -15.12 -3.73
CA ASP A 208 -6.48 -14.46 -3.22
C ASP A 208 -6.85 -13.56 -2.03
N PHE A 209 -6.39 -13.91 -0.83
CA PHE A 209 -6.67 -13.16 0.39
C PHE A 209 -6.15 -11.73 0.34
N ARG A 210 -5.14 -11.43 -0.49
CA ARG A 210 -4.54 -10.09 -0.61
C ARG A 210 -5.50 -9.09 -1.26
N LEU A 211 -6.55 -9.58 -1.91
CA LEU A 211 -7.63 -8.77 -2.47
C LEU A 211 -8.76 -8.53 -1.47
N THR A 212 -8.82 -9.29 -0.38
CA THR A 212 -9.83 -9.12 0.67
C THR A 212 -9.54 -7.86 1.47
N ALA A 213 -10.51 -6.95 1.53
CA ALA A 213 -10.43 -5.75 2.33
C ALA A 213 -10.41 -6.12 3.82
N ILE A 214 -9.52 -5.47 4.58
CA ILE A 214 -9.38 -5.70 6.03
C ILE A 214 -10.70 -5.45 6.74
N PHE A 215 -11.32 -4.31 6.50
CA PHE A 215 -12.63 -3.99 7.05
C PHE A 215 -13.74 -4.73 6.31
N PRO A 216 -14.78 -5.21 7.02
CA PRO A 216 -15.86 -5.93 6.37
C PRO A 216 -16.76 -5.01 5.54
N THR A 217 -17.45 -5.64 4.60
CA THR A 217 -18.58 -5.06 3.85
C THR A 217 -19.90 -5.39 4.56
N ALA A 218 -21.00 -4.80 4.09
CA ALA A 218 -22.33 -5.14 4.62
C ALA A 218 -22.69 -6.61 4.35
N ASP A 219 -22.49 -7.07 3.11
CA ASP A 219 -22.78 -8.44 2.69
C ASP A 219 -21.99 -9.47 3.51
N GLU A 220 -20.73 -9.17 3.87
CA GLU A 220 -19.91 -10.03 4.72
C GLU A 220 -20.40 -10.09 6.17
N MET A 221 -20.91 -8.98 6.71
CA MET A 221 -21.47 -8.95 8.07
C MET A 221 -22.77 -9.76 8.16
N GLU A 222 -23.51 -9.87 7.05
CA GLU A 222 -24.77 -10.63 6.95
C GLU A 222 -24.57 -12.10 6.51
N CYS A 223 -23.44 -12.42 5.90
CA CYS A 223 -23.11 -13.77 5.44
C CYS A 223 -23.07 -14.78 6.62
N LYS A 224 -23.83 -15.86 6.48
CA LYS A 224 -23.90 -16.96 7.46
C LYS A 224 -23.14 -18.21 7.02
N GLU A 225 -22.56 -18.18 5.81
CA GLU A 225 -21.80 -19.31 5.29
C GLU A 225 -20.50 -19.50 6.10
N LYS A 226 -20.12 -20.77 6.26
CA LYS A 226 -18.94 -21.11 7.04
C LYS A 226 -17.67 -20.56 6.36
N PRO A 227 -16.80 -19.86 7.10
CA PRO A 227 -15.56 -19.35 6.54
C PRO A 227 -14.54 -20.43 6.21
N PHE A 228 -13.75 -20.14 5.18
CA PHE A 228 -12.68 -21.00 4.70
C PHE A 228 -11.40 -20.79 5.53
N TYR A 229 -10.94 -21.87 6.15
CA TYR A 229 -9.60 -21.97 6.74
C TYR A 229 -8.97 -23.29 6.35
N ARG A 230 -7.65 -23.29 6.28
CA ARG A 230 -6.84 -24.49 6.06
C ARG A 230 -6.48 -25.11 7.40
N ARG A 231 -6.56 -26.42 7.48
CA ARG A 231 -6.02 -27.18 8.62
C ARG A 231 -4.50 -27.20 8.54
N ALA A 232 -3.86 -27.46 9.68
CA ALA A 232 -2.41 -27.65 9.72
C ALA A 232 -1.94 -28.78 8.78
N GLU A 233 -2.74 -29.84 8.66
CA GLU A 233 -2.50 -30.96 7.75
C GLU A 233 -2.54 -30.54 6.28
N ASP A 234 -3.51 -29.72 5.89
CA ASP A 234 -3.64 -29.20 4.52
C ASP A 234 -2.40 -28.39 4.11
N ILE A 235 -1.85 -27.59 5.03
CA ILE A 235 -0.62 -26.82 4.81
C ILE A 235 0.59 -27.75 4.73
N ALA A 236 0.68 -28.77 5.59
CA ALA A 236 1.80 -29.72 5.59
C ALA A 236 1.88 -30.53 4.28
N GLN A 237 0.73 -30.83 3.67
CA GLN A 237 0.61 -31.56 2.41
C GLN A 237 0.87 -30.70 1.17
N MET A 238 1.00 -29.38 1.29
CA MET A 238 1.37 -28.52 0.17
C MET A 238 2.81 -28.74 -0.27
N PHE A 239 3.07 -28.47 -1.56
CA PHE A 239 4.43 -28.36 -2.08
C PHE A 239 5.21 -27.30 -1.32
N SER A 240 6.50 -27.54 -1.06
CA SER A 240 7.35 -26.70 -0.19
C SER A 240 7.29 -25.21 -0.53
N GLY A 241 7.26 -24.87 -1.81
CA GLY A 241 7.15 -23.49 -2.31
C GLY A 241 5.80 -22.80 -2.03
N GLN A 242 4.72 -23.57 -1.84
CA GLN A 242 3.38 -23.02 -1.57
C GLN A 242 3.01 -23.02 -0.09
N ARG A 243 3.75 -23.76 0.76
CA ARG A 243 3.45 -23.87 2.20
C ARG A 243 3.40 -22.52 2.90
N ILE A 244 4.36 -21.64 2.62
CA ILE A 244 4.43 -20.33 3.28
C ILE A 244 3.28 -19.44 2.80
N ALA A 245 3.00 -19.41 1.49
CA ALA A 245 1.86 -18.67 0.95
C ALA A 245 0.54 -19.16 1.55
N GLY A 246 0.35 -20.48 1.64
CA GLY A 246 -0.84 -21.09 2.25
C GLY A 246 -0.92 -20.85 3.76
N TYR A 247 0.21 -20.80 4.46
CA TYR A 247 0.26 -20.45 5.87
C TYR A 247 -0.14 -18.98 6.10
N ILE A 248 0.41 -18.05 5.32
CA ILE A 248 0.09 -16.61 5.41
C ILE A 248 -1.39 -16.36 5.07
N ASP A 249 -1.90 -16.96 3.99
CA ASP A 249 -3.33 -16.95 3.63
C ASP A 249 -4.20 -17.38 4.83
N ASN A 250 -3.83 -18.51 5.45
CA ASN A 250 -4.58 -19.01 6.59
C ASN A 250 -4.48 -18.09 7.83
N GLN A 251 -3.31 -17.53 8.13
CA GLN A 251 -3.13 -16.59 9.24
C GLN A 251 -3.93 -15.31 9.03
N PHE A 252 -3.95 -14.76 7.82
CA PHE A 252 -4.75 -13.60 7.49
C PHE A 252 -6.24 -13.88 7.72
N ARG A 253 -6.76 -14.99 7.18
CA ARG A 253 -8.18 -15.35 7.31
C ARG A 253 -8.58 -15.61 8.76
N LEU A 254 -7.75 -16.31 9.53
CA LEU A 254 -8.01 -16.60 10.94
C LEU A 254 -8.03 -15.32 11.78
N LEU A 255 -7.00 -14.48 11.67
CA LEU A 255 -6.91 -13.23 12.42
C LEU A 255 -8.04 -12.27 12.05
N ARG A 256 -8.39 -12.24 10.77
CA ARG A 256 -9.49 -11.41 10.28
C ARG A 256 -10.83 -11.93 10.77
N GLU A 257 -11.08 -13.24 10.81
CA GLU A 257 -12.32 -13.76 11.38
C GLU A 257 -12.44 -13.45 12.87
N ASP A 258 -11.35 -13.57 13.63
CA ASP A 258 -11.34 -13.23 15.05
C ASP A 258 -11.83 -11.79 15.27
N MET A 259 -11.28 -10.85 14.49
CA MET A 259 -11.74 -9.47 14.42
C MET A 259 -13.22 -9.33 14.01
N LEU A 260 -13.66 -10.06 12.98
CA LEU A 260 -15.06 -10.02 12.51
C LEU A 260 -16.04 -10.60 13.53
N SER A 261 -15.65 -11.64 14.26
CA SER A 261 -16.46 -12.24 15.30
C SER A 261 -16.70 -11.24 16.44
N GLU A 262 -15.65 -10.56 16.89
CA GLU A 262 -15.79 -9.46 17.87
C GLU A 262 -16.69 -8.33 17.33
N LEU A 263 -16.50 -7.92 16.07
CA LEU A 263 -17.33 -6.88 15.45
C LEU A 263 -18.81 -7.27 15.38
N ARG A 264 -19.13 -8.52 14.99
CA ARG A 264 -20.51 -9.01 14.90
C ARG A 264 -21.16 -9.03 16.28
N ASP A 265 -20.43 -9.46 17.30
CA ASP A 265 -20.91 -9.48 18.68
C ASP A 265 -21.20 -8.07 19.21
N GLU A 266 -20.26 -7.14 19.05
CA GLU A 266 -20.44 -5.75 19.47
C GLU A 266 -21.54 -5.05 18.68
N PHE A 267 -21.68 -5.34 17.39
CA PHE A 267 -22.77 -4.83 16.57
C PHE A 267 -24.14 -5.29 17.08
N GLN A 268 -24.28 -6.57 17.44
CA GLN A 268 -25.51 -7.10 18.05
C GLN A 268 -25.80 -6.46 19.42
N VAL A 269 -24.77 -6.21 20.23
CA VAL A 269 -24.92 -5.51 21.52
C VAL A 269 -25.34 -4.05 21.31
N ALA A 270 -24.71 -3.34 20.37
CA ALA A 270 -25.03 -1.95 20.04
C ALA A 270 -26.46 -1.80 19.51
N ARG A 271 -26.96 -2.77 18.75
CA ARG A 271 -28.36 -2.84 18.30
C ARG A 271 -29.34 -3.30 19.38
N GLY A 272 -28.85 -3.77 20.53
CA GLY A 272 -29.68 -4.27 21.63
C GLY A 272 -30.32 -5.63 21.36
N THR A 273 -29.89 -6.36 20.32
CA THR A 273 -30.35 -7.73 20.03
C THR A 273 -29.68 -8.77 20.93
N LYS A 274 -28.50 -8.44 21.48
CA LYS A 274 -27.76 -9.26 22.46
C LYS A 274 -27.58 -8.49 23.78
N LYS A 275 -27.71 -9.17 24.92
CA LYS A 275 -27.41 -8.59 26.24
C LYS A 275 -25.90 -8.46 26.41
N GLY A 276 -25.42 -7.23 26.61
CA GLY A 276 -24.01 -6.92 26.84
C GLY A 276 -23.85 -5.69 27.73
N ARG A 277 -22.61 -5.37 28.10
CA ARG A 277 -22.30 -4.18 28.91
C ARG A 277 -22.58 -2.95 28.04
N ARG A 278 -23.72 -2.28 28.29
CA ARG A 278 -24.12 -1.05 27.58
C ARG A 278 -22.98 -0.04 27.58
N SER A 279 -22.43 0.27 26.42
CA SER A 279 -21.86 1.60 26.14
C SER A 279 -21.51 1.70 24.66
N ALA A 280 -22.42 2.18 23.84
CA ALA A 280 -22.04 2.70 22.53
C ALA A 280 -22.48 4.15 22.49
N PHE A 281 -21.50 5.04 22.41
CA PHE A 281 -21.74 6.39 21.92
C PHE A 281 -22.52 6.26 20.61
N HIS A 282 -23.78 6.70 20.62
CA HIS A 282 -24.75 6.49 19.55
C HIS A 282 -25.26 7.85 19.09
N LEU A 283 -24.96 8.19 17.85
CA LEU A 283 -25.49 9.39 17.21
C LEU A 283 -26.67 9.00 16.33
N ARG A 284 -27.80 9.70 16.48
CA ARG A 284 -29.02 9.42 15.69
C ARG A 284 -29.43 10.62 14.87
N ASN A 285 -30.11 10.31 13.77
CA ASN A 285 -30.63 11.25 12.80
C ASN A 285 -29.52 12.19 12.32
N LEU A 286 -28.56 11.60 11.62
CA LEU A 286 -27.38 12.30 11.12
C LEU A 286 -27.69 13.13 9.89
N PHE A 287 -27.05 14.30 9.82
CA PHE A 287 -27.10 15.18 8.65
C PHE A 287 -25.68 15.53 8.22
N LEU A 288 -25.43 15.48 6.91
CA LEU A 288 -24.17 15.95 6.32
C LEU A 288 -24.08 17.47 6.45
N THR A 289 -23.00 17.97 7.04
CA THR A 289 -22.74 19.42 7.14
C THR A 289 -21.80 19.88 6.05
N HIS A 290 -20.60 19.30 5.99
CA HIS A 290 -19.57 19.64 5.01
C HIS A 290 -18.61 18.48 4.77
N ILE A 291 -17.81 18.58 3.71
CA ILE A 291 -16.76 17.63 3.37
C ILE A 291 -15.43 18.36 3.45
N ARG A 292 -14.47 17.82 4.20
CA ARG A 292 -13.14 18.40 4.33
C ARG A 292 -12.12 17.53 3.56
N CYS A 293 -11.52 18.13 2.54
CA CYS A 293 -10.50 17.51 1.70
C CYS A 293 -9.17 18.27 1.72
N THR A 294 -9.10 19.40 2.41
CA THR A 294 -7.98 20.33 2.29
C THR A 294 -7.00 20.16 3.45
N SER A 295 -5.72 20.17 3.11
CA SER A 295 -4.67 20.52 4.04
C SER A 295 -4.43 22.02 3.93
N GLY A 296 -4.30 22.70 5.07
CA GLY A 296 -3.81 24.08 5.13
C GLY A 296 -2.34 24.23 4.70
N THR A 297 -1.66 23.14 4.32
CA THR A 297 -0.29 23.14 3.80
C THR A 297 -0.18 22.28 2.54
N PRO A 298 0.46 22.76 1.45
CA PRO A 298 0.54 22.04 0.16
C PRO A 298 1.34 20.72 0.22
N SER A 299 1.92 20.35 1.36
CA SER A 299 2.83 19.19 1.50
C SER A 299 2.21 17.92 2.10
N ARG A 300 0.95 17.93 2.56
CA ARG A 300 0.31 16.74 3.14
C ARG A 300 -1.16 16.65 2.75
N LEU A 301 -1.55 15.74 1.87
CA LEU A 301 -2.97 15.44 1.64
C LEU A 301 -3.56 14.82 2.92
N ARG A 302 -4.59 15.44 3.50
CA ARG A 302 -5.35 14.82 4.60
C ARG A 302 -6.33 13.81 4.01
N PRO A 303 -6.57 12.67 4.68
CA PRO A 303 -7.63 11.74 4.30
C PRO A 303 -8.99 12.47 4.27
N TYR A 304 -9.86 12.12 3.32
CA TYR A 304 -11.20 12.66 3.22
C TYR A 304 -11.98 12.43 4.51
N THR A 305 -12.56 13.49 5.07
CA THR A 305 -13.42 13.43 6.26
C THR A 305 -14.73 14.14 5.98
N ILE A 306 -15.83 13.53 6.40
CA ILE A 306 -17.17 14.12 6.32
C ILE A 306 -17.56 14.65 7.70
N GLY A 307 -18.05 15.89 7.76
CA GLY A 307 -18.66 16.46 8.96
C GLY A 307 -20.13 16.04 9.02
N VAL A 308 -20.54 15.48 10.14
CA VAL A 308 -21.95 15.15 10.40
C VAL A 308 -22.41 15.81 11.70
N THR A 309 -23.62 16.35 11.67
CA THR A 309 -24.32 16.74 12.90
C THR A 309 -25.38 15.71 13.25
N ALA A 310 -25.77 15.65 14.52
CA ALA A 310 -26.70 14.65 15.04
C ALA A 310 -27.79 15.33 15.88
N GLN A 311 -29.04 14.90 15.71
CA GLN A 311 -30.13 15.39 16.56
C GLN A 311 -30.06 14.81 17.98
N SER A 312 -29.51 13.60 18.12
CA SER A 312 -29.35 12.92 19.41
C SER A 312 -27.95 12.32 19.56
N GLY A 313 -27.51 12.17 20.82
CA GLY A 313 -26.20 11.64 21.19
C GLY A 313 -25.18 12.69 21.65
N LEU A 314 -25.37 13.97 21.31
CA LEU A 314 -24.48 15.09 21.66
C LEU A 314 -25.07 16.06 22.69
N GLY A 315 -26.17 15.71 23.35
CA GLY A 315 -26.92 16.64 24.23
C GLY A 315 -26.10 17.26 25.37
N LYS A 316 -25.05 16.58 25.86
CA LYS A 316 -24.13 17.17 26.86
C LYS A 316 -23.41 18.43 26.35
N LEU A 317 -23.13 18.52 25.06
CA LEU A 317 -22.49 19.69 24.46
C LEU A 317 -23.51 20.81 24.21
N GLN A 318 -24.72 20.45 23.74
CA GLN A 318 -25.77 21.42 23.42
C GLN A 318 -26.14 22.31 24.61
N ASN A 319 -26.10 21.78 25.83
CA ASN A 319 -26.46 22.48 27.07
C ASN A 319 -25.36 23.41 27.64
N LEU A 320 -24.18 23.46 27.02
CA LEU A 320 -23.04 24.26 27.49
C LEU A 320 -22.82 25.46 26.56
N SER A 321 -22.34 26.57 27.13
CA SER A 321 -21.81 27.70 26.35
C SER A 321 -20.54 27.30 25.60
N GLU A 322 -20.18 28.04 24.55
CA GLU A 322 -19.03 27.73 23.68
C GLU A 322 -17.73 27.50 24.45
N ASP A 323 -17.37 28.42 25.35
CA ASP A 323 -16.15 28.31 26.18
C ASP A 323 -16.18 27.07 27.07
N ARG A 324 -17.34 26.76 27.67
CA ARG A 324 -17.53 25.58 28.53
C ARG A 324 -17.52 24.28 27.73
N ARG A 325 -18.03 24.27 26.49
CA ARG A 325 -17.92 23.12 25.57
C ARG A 325 -16.45 22.83 25.30
N LYS A 326 -15.67 23.86 24.99
CA LYS A 326 -14.24 23.73 24.67
C LYS A 326 -13.44 23.22 25.88
N GLU A 327 -13.71 23.73 27.07
CA GLU A 327 -13.10 23.26 28.31
C GLU A 327 -13.48 21.80 28.64
N PHE A 328 -14.77 21.46 28.55
CA PHE A 328 -15.26 20.09 28.77
C PHE A 328 -14.61 19.08 27.82
N LEU A 329 -14.53 19.40 26.54
CA LEU A 329 -13.88 18.53 25.56
C LEU A 329 -12.39 18.38 25.86
N LYS A 330 -11.68 19.44 26.28
CA LYS A 330 -10.25 19.32 26.66
C LYS A 330 -10.05 18.44 27.89
N THR A 331 -10.91 18.53 28.89
CA THR A 331 -10.79 17.77 30.15
C THR A 331 -11.34 16.34 30.06
N THR A 332 -12.21 16.07 29.08
CA THR A 332 -12.92 14.79 28.93
C THR A 332 -12.69 14.15 27.55
N PRO A 333 -11.45 13.73 27.20
CA PRO A 333 -11.14 13.11 25.91
C PRO A 333 -11.89 11.79 25.66
N GLN A 334 -12.34 11.11 26.72
CA GLN A 334 -13.11 9.87 26.67
C GLN A 334 -14.55 10.05 26.18
N PHE A 335 -15.09 11.28 26.18
CA PHE A 335 -16.45 11.54 25.70
C PHE A 335 -16.58 11.23 24.21
N ILE A 336 -15.61 11.71 23.41
CA ILE A 336 -15.45 11.39 21.99
C ILE A 336 -13.96 11.15 21.77
N LYS A 337 -13.57 9.87 21.69
CA LYS A 337 -12.17 9.47 21.48
C LYS A 337 -11.78 9.71 20.02
N HIS A 338 -10.57 10.22 19.79
CA HIS A 338 -9.99 10.26 18.45
C HIS A 338 -9.72 8.82 17.97
N ARG A 339 -9.99 8.54 16.69
CA ARG A 339 -9.92 7.22 16.06
C ARG A 339 -10.84 6.15 16.66
N ALA A 340 -11.87 6.56 17.40
CA ALA A 340 -12.89 5.62 17.82
C ALA A 340 -13.56 5.02 16.58
N PHE A 341 -13.70 3.69 16.54
CA PHE A 341 -14.23 2.96 15.39
C PHE A 341 -15.74 2.76 15.54
N GLY A 342 -16.45 2.79 14.41
CA GLY A 342 -17.88 2.54 14.39
C GLY A 342 -18.41 2.36 12.98
N CYS A 343 -19.73 2.29 12.86
CA CYS A 343 -20.42 2.11 11.60
C CYS A 343 -21.59 3.07 11.45
N LEU A 344 -21.80 3.53 10.22
CA LEU A 344 -23.04 4.16 9.78
C LEU A 344 -24.05 3.07 9.46
N VAL A 345 -25.25 3.21 10.01
CA VAL A 345 -26.34 2.25 9.85
C VAL A 345 -27.61 2.98 9.51
N ARG A 346 -28.44 2.35 8.70
CA ARG A 346 -29.83 2.75 8.47
C ARG A 346 -30.71 1.52 8.63
N ASP A 347 -31.65 1.59 9.57
CA ASP A 347 -32.47 0.45 10.00
C ASP A 347 -31.63 -0.78 10.40
N THR A 348 -31.45 -1.71 9.46
CA THR A 348 -30.70 -2.98 9.60
C THR A 348 -29.44 -3.02 8.76
N GLU A 349 -29.30 -2.12 7.80
CA GLU A 349 -28.24 -2.13 6.80
C GLU A 349 -27.03 -1.34 7.29
N ILE A 350 -25.85 -1.96 7.21
CA ILE A 350 -24.58 -1.25 7.40
C ILE A 350 -24.28 -0.45 6.13
N VAL A 351 -24.19 0.87 6.27
CA VAL A 351 -23.88 1.78 5.17
C VAL A 351 -22.38 1.85 4.94
N ALA A 352 -21.61 2.07 6.00
CA ALA A 352 -20.15 2.14 5.94
C ALA A 352 -19.51 2.04 7.34
N PHE A 353 -18.25 1.63 7.38
CA PHE A 353 -17.41 1.75 8.57
C PHE A 353 -16.65 3.08 8.57
N ALA A 354 -16.49 3.66 9.76
CA ALA A 354 -15.81 4.93 9.91
C ALA A 354 -15.03 5.05 11.22
N THR A 355 -14.04 5.92 11.21
CA THR A 355 -13.31 6.33 12.42
C THR A 355 -13.57 7.80 12.72
N ILE A 356 -13.69 8.15 13.99
CA ILE A 356 -13.89 9.54 14.41
C ILE A 356 -12.59 10.32 14.31
N ASP A 357 -12.59 11.41 13.53
CA ASP A 357 -11.50 12.39 13.51
C ASP A 357 -11.84 13.52 14.48
N ARG A 358 -11.43 13.38 15.73
CA ARG A 358 -11.74 14.35 16.78
C ARG A 358 -11.15 15.74 16.48
N ASP A 359 -12.01 16.68 16.13
CA ASP A 359 -11.71 18.11 15.96
C ASP A 359 -12.50 18.92 17.00
N ILE A 360 -11.80 19.62 17.89
CA ILE A 360 -12.44 20.36 18.98
C ILE A 360 -13.24 21.55 18.44
N ASP A 361 -12.74 22.23 17.41
CA ASP A 361 -13.40 23.44 16.91
C ASP A 361 -14.73 23.07 16.22
N GLU A 362 -14.76 21.95 15.49
CA GLU A 362 -15.98 21.39 14.90
C GLU A 362 -16.98 20.88 15.96
N LEU A 363 -16.49 20.23 17.03
CA LEU A 363 -17.34 19.75 18.11
C LEU A 363 -17.96 20.87 18.96
N VAL A 364 -17.34 22.05 18.98
CA VAL A 364 -17.82 23.22 19.72
C VAL A 364 -18.87 24.02 18.94
N SER A 365 -18.84 23.93 17.60
CA SER A 365 -19.78 24.59 16.68
C SER A 365 -21.26 24.38 17.06
N ASP A 366 -22.13 25.24 16.52
CA ASP A 366 -23.57 25.16 16.75
C ASP A 366 -24.31 25.01 15.40
N PRO A 367 -24.89 23.83 15.09
CA PRO A 367 -24.91 22.62 15.93
C PRO A 367 -23.57 21.87 15.95
N PRO A 368 -23.26 21.10 17.03
CA PRO A 368 -22.02 20.34 17.12
C PRO A 368 -21.82 19.38 15.94
N THR A 369 -20.60 19.37 15.39
CA THR A 369 -20.22 18.56 14.23
C THR A 369 -19.15 17.53 14.61
N VAL A 370 -19.40 16.26 14.27
CA VAL A 370 -18.47 15.15 14.43
C VAL A 370 -17.87 14.85 13.06
N MET A 371 -16.54 14.82 12.97
CA MET A 371 -15.87 14.45 11.73
C MET A 371 -15.68 12.93 11.69
N LEU A 372 -16.12 12.32 10.59
CA LEU A 372 -15.99 10.90 10.32
C LEU A 372 -15.08 10.67 9.12
N ARG A 373 -14.16 9.73 9.25
CA ARG A 373 -13.34 9.20 8.16
C ARG A 373 -13.90 7.86 7.72
N ILE A 374 -14.56 7.85 6.56
CA ILE A 374 -15.12 6.64 5.96
C ILE A 374 -14.00 5.78 5.37
N THR A 375 -14.08 4.47 5.57
CA THR A 375 -13.13 3.51 4.98
C THR A 375 -13.63 3.02 3.63
N GLY A 376 -12.88 3.31 2.56
CA GLY A 376 -13.18 2.87 1.19
C GLY A 376 -13.95 3.92 0.37
N GLU A 377 -13.76 3.88 -0.96
CA GLU A 377 -14.36 4.85 -1.89
C GLU A 377 -15.86 4.60 -2.10
N GLU A 378 -16.26 3.35 -2.36
CA GLU A 378 -17.68 3.00 -2.56
C GLU A 378 -18.52 3.22 -1.29
N PRO A 379 -18.07 2.81 -0.08
CA PRO A 379 -18.77 3.17 1.16
C PRO A 379 -18.87 4.68 1.39
N LEU A 380 -17.87 5.47 0.98
CA LEU A 380 -17.92 6.93 1.06
C LEU A 380 -19.01 7.51 0.14
N LYS A 381 -19.07 7.07 -1.12
CA LYS A 381 -20.13 7.49 -2.06
C LYS A 381 -21.52 7.13 -1.51
N LYS A 382 -21.69 5.90 -1.03
CA LYS A 382 -22.93 5.44 -0.41
C LYS A 382 -23.31 6.26 0.82
N SER A 383 -22.35 6.55 1.71
CA SER A 383 -22.56 7.36 2.91
C SER A 383 -23.03 8.78 2.57
N LEU A 384 -22.37 9.44 1.61
CA LEU A 384 -22.75 10.79 1.17
C LEU A 384 -24.16 10.81 0.57
N LEU A 385 -24.51 9.79 -0.22
CA LEU A 385 -25.85 9.65 -0.78
C LEU A 385 -26.89 9.44 0.31
N TYR A 386 -26.64 8.53 1.26
CA TYR A 386 -27.59 8.21 2.33
C TYR A 386 -27.82 9.39 3.27
N LEU A 387 -26.76 10.09 3.69
CA LEU A 387 -26.87 11.29 4.54
C LEU A 387 -27.58 12.46 3.84
N LYS A 388 -27.63 12.46 2.51
CA LYS A 388 -28.36 13.47 1.73
C LYS A 388 -29.82 13.12 1.51
N LEU A 389 -30.13 11.85 1.29
CA LEU A 389 -31.47 11.37 0.97
C LEU A 389 -32.31 11.05 2.21
N TYR A 390 -31.67 10.68 3.32
CA TYR A 390 -32.34 10.16 4.50
C TYR A 390 -31.98 10.94 5.77
N HIS A 391 -32.86 10.88 6.76
CA HIS A 391 -32.73 11.58 8.04
C HIS A 391 -32.73 10.64 9.25
N ASP A 392 -32.74 9.33 9.00
CA ASP A 392 -32.75 8.23 9.96
C ASP A 392 -31.41 7.48 9.99
N VAL A 393 -30.36 8.06 9.41
CA VAL A 393 -29.00 7.49 9.46
C VAL A 393 -28.43 7.66 10.86
N GLU A 394 -27.82 6.60 11.38
CA GLU A 394 -27.24 6.56 12.71
C GLU A 394 -25.74 6.22 12.64
N PHE A 395 -24.97 6.64 13.64
CA PHE A 395 -23.59 6.20 13.84
C PHE A 395 -23.47 5.48 15.18
N LEU A 396 -23.07 4.21 15.10
CA LEU A 396 -22.87 3.32 16.24
C LEU A 396 -21.38 3.12 16.48
N LEU A 397 -20.91 3.50 17.67
CA LEU A 397 -19.57 3.16 18.11
C LEU A 397 -19.46 1.67 18.42
N VAL A 398 -18.35 1.06 17.99
CA VAL A 398 -18.04 -0.35 18.21
C VAL A 398 -16.73 -0.43 18.97
N ASP A 399 -16.70 -1.13 20.12
CA ASP A 399 -15.53 -1.17 21.02
C ASP A 399 -14.50 -2.24 20.64
N THR A 400 -14.66 -2.87 19.46
CA THR A 400 -13.68 -3.82 18.92
C THR A 400 -12.32 -3.14 18.75
N ALA A 401 -11.27 -3.81 19.23
CA ALA A 401 -9.90 -3.31 19.22
C ALA A 401 -9.25 -3.40 17.82
N ILE A 402 -9.88 -2.81 16.80
CA ILE A 402 -9.43 -2.79 15.39
C ILE A 402 -7.96 -2.37 15.26
N PHE A 403 -7.50 -1.46 16.11
CA PHE A 403 -6.12 -0.99 16.11
C PHE A 403 -5.08 -2.10 16.38
N ALA A 404 -5.48 -3.21 17.01
CA ALA A 404 -4.62 -4.38 17.24
C ALA A 404 -4.56 -5.31 16.02
N TYR A 405 -5.64 -5.38 15.24
CA TYR A 405 -5.76 -6.26 14.08
C TYR A 405 -5.25 -5.60 12.80
N GLU A 406 -5.69 -4.37 12.50
CA GLU A 406 -5.44 -3.69 11.23
C GLU A 406 -3.95 -3.60 10.86
N PRO A 407 -3.02 -3.22 11.75
CA PRO A 407 -1.60 -3.12 11.38
C PRO A 407 -1.01 -4.47 10.98
N ILE A 408 -1.43 -5.56 11.63
CA ILE A 408 -0.93 -6.91 11.35
C ILE A 408 -1.50 -7.40 10.02
N LEU A 409 -2.82 -7.25 9.82
CA LEU A 409 -3.51 -7.65 8.59
C LEU A 409 -2.99 -6.89 7.37
N ARG A 410 -2.49 -5.65 7.51
CA ARG A 410 -1.85 -4.90 6.42
C ARG A 410 -0.46 -5.44 6.03
N CYS A 411 0.20 -6.18 6.91
CA CYS A 411 1.55 -6.69 6.70
C CYS A 411 1.59 -8.10 6.11
N LEU A 412 0.47 -8.83 6.19
CA LEU A 412 0.29 -10.16 5.58
C LEU A 412 -0.14 -10.00 4.12
#